data_AF-A0A2M7FI42-F1
#
_entry.id   AF-A0A2M7FI42-F1
#
_cell.length_a   1.000
_cell.length_b   1.000
_cell.length_c   1.000
_cell.angle_alpha   90.00
_cell.angle_beta   90.00
_cell.angle_gamma   90.00
#
_symmetry.space_group_name_H-M   'P 1'
#
loop_
_entity.id
_entity.type
_entity.pdbx_description
1 polymer ?
#
loop_
_entity_poly.entity_id
_entity_poly.type
_entity_poly.pdbx_seq_one_letter_code
_entity_poly.pdbx_strand_id
1 'polypeptide(L)'
;MHLMKTPIMLAFACLLAACGFHLRGDALMPFKTLYIEAVNPGSPLVGELRRNLEANHVTLVSTAEKADMVLNIALDLPEKQILTLGSSGRVSEFQLRYRVSLRGYDSQQREWLPADDLLLSRDYSYDDTQLLAKEAEETLLYQSMRSDMVQQILRRLSRAKPKPLE
;
A
#
# COMPACT_ATOMS: atom_id res chain seq x y z
N MET A 1 29.82 -48.04 -14.19
CA MET A 1 28.92 -47.29 -15.10
C MET A 1 27.99 -46.29 -14.39
N HIS A 2 28.41 -45.70 -13.24
CA HIS A 2 27.61 -44.71 -12.47
C HIS A 2 28.26 -43.31 -12.36
N LEU A 3 29.49 -43.13 -12.86
CA LEU A 3 30.30 -41.94 -12.60
C LEU A 3 29.97 -40.73 -13.50
N MET A 4 29.17 -40.91 -14.56
CA MET A 4 28.84 -39.86 -15.55
C MET A 4 27.49 -39.17 -15.34
N LYS A 5 26.65 -39.64 -14.41
CA LYS A 5 25.31 -39.06 -14.16
C LYS A 5 25.31 -37.96 -13.07
N THR A 6 26.31 -37.96 -12.21
CA THR A 6 26.52 -36.98 -11.13
C THR A 6 26.86 -35.55 -11.58
N PRO A 7 27.65 -35.27 -12.64
CA PRO A 7 27.96 -33.89 -13.02
C PRO A 7 26.76 -33.14 -13.62
N ILE A 8 25.83 -33.84 -14.28
CA ILE A 8 24.63 -33.25 -14.89
C ILE A 8 23.64 -32.78 -13.82
N MET A 9 23.50 -33.54 -12.73
CA MET A 9 22.62 -33.20 -11.62
C MET A 9 23.12 -31.97 -10.84
N LEU A 10 24.45 -31.80 -10.73
CA LEU A 10 25.06 -30.65 -10.06
C LEU A 10 24.96 -29.37 -10.90
N ALA A 11 25.11 -29.46 -12.22
CA ALA A 11 24.94 -28.33 -13.13
C ALA A 11 23.50 -27.78 -13.10
N PHE A 12 22.50 -28.66 -13.01
CA PHE A 12 21.09 -28.25 -12.93
C PHE A 12 20.77 -27.54 -11.59
N ALA A 13 21.41 -27.94 -10.48
CA ALA A 13 21.25 -27.28 -9.19
C ALA A 13 21.82 -25.85 -9.15
N CYS A 14 22.94 -25.59 -9.84
CA CYS A 14 23.49 -24.23 -9.93
C CYS A 14 22.65 -23.30 -10.82
N LEU A 15 21.98 -23.82 -11.85
CA LEU A 15 21.04 -23.05 -12.69
C LEU A 15 19.82 -22.56 -11.89
N LEU A 16 19.39 -23.30 -10.87
CA LEU A 16 18.29 -22.91 -9.97
C LEU A 16 18.69 -21.79 -8.98
N ALA A 17 19.98 -21.69 -8.61
CA ALA A 17 20.49 -20.65 -7.71
C ALA A 17 20.86 -19.33 -8.44
N ALA A 18 20.87 -19.33 -9.78
CA ALA A 18 21.21 -18.16 -10.60
C ALA A 18 20.03 -17.19 -10.81
N CYS A 19 18.82 -17.55 -10.37
CA CYS A 19 17.72 -16.61 -10.23
C CYS A 19 18.11 -15.62 -9.11
N GLY A 20 18.67 -14.46 -9.48
CA GLY A 20 19.22 -13.42 -8.58
C GLY A 20 18.21 -12.79 -7.62
N PHE A 21 17.59 -13.62 -6.78
CA PHE A 21 16.63 -13.26 -5.76
C PHE A 21 17.40 -12.50 -4.68
N HIS A 22 17.38 -11.18 -4.76
CA HIS A 22 17.83 -10.34 -3.67
C HIS A 22 16.71 -10.33 -2.63
N LEU A 23 17.02 -10.74 -1.39
CA LEU A 23 16.12 -10.53 -0.26
C LEU A 23 15.70 -9.06 -0.28
N ARG A 24 14.40 -8.81 -0.24
CA ARG A 24 13.85 -7.45 -0.08
C ARG A 24 14.29 -6.98 1.31
N GLY A 25 15.47 -6.37 1.38
CA GLY A 25 16.00 -5.76 2.59
C GLY A 25 15.14 -4.57 3.02
N ASP A 26 15.54 -3.92 4.11
CA ASP A 26 14.82 -2.78 4.66
C ASP A 26 14.60 -1.72 3.57
N ALA A 27 13.37 -1.22 3.44
CA ALA A 27 13.13 -0.09 2.56
C ALA A 27 13.78 1.12 3.21
N LEU A 28 15.01 1.45 2.77
CA LEU A 28 15.75 2.61 3.24
C LEU A 28 14.91 3.86 3.03
N MET A 29 14.35 4.38 4.12
CA MET A 29 13.58 5.62 4.11
C MET A 29 14.57 6.81 4.08
N PRO A 30 14.29 7.85 3.28
CA PRO A 30 15.16 9.03 3.17
C PRO A 30 15.06 9.97 4.38
N PHE A 31 14.29 9.59 5.41
CA PHE A 31 14.05 10.31 6.65
C PHE A 31 14.05 9.31 7.81
N LYS A 32 14.35 9.78 9.03
CA LYS A 32 14.36 8.94 10.23
C LYS A 32 13.13 9.16 11.10
N THR A 33 12.66 10.40 11.18
CA THR A 33 11.44 10.74 11.94
C THR A 33 10.32 11.19 11.01
N LEU A 34 9.11 10.72 11.29
CA LEU A 34 7.93 11.10 10.51
C LEU A 34 6.75 11.46 11.43
N TYR A 35 6.02 12.50 11.06
CA TYR A 35 4.72 12.83 11.67
C TYR A 35 3.60 12.51 10.66
N ILE A 36 2.58 11.77 11.10
CA ILE A 36 1.40 11.49 10.28
C ILE A 36 0.31 12.48 10.68
N GLU A 37 0.01 13.40 9.78
CA GLU A 37 -1.13 14.31 9.89
C GLU A 37 -2.26 13.74 9.03
N ALA A 38 -3.33 13.24 9.63
CA ALA A 38 -4.42 12.61 8.89
C ALA A 38 -5.77 13.20 9.30
N VAL A 39 -6.69 13.32 8.35
CA VAL A 39 -8.09 13.74 8.62
C VAL A 39 -8.78 12.82 9.64
N ASN A 40 -8.45 11.53 9.62
CA ASN A 40 -8.89 10.55 10.61
C ASN A 40 -7.68 9.76 11.16
N PRO A 41 -7.05 10.22 12.26
CA PRO A 41 -5.88 9.55 12.84
C PRO A 41 -6.15 8.14 13.37
N GLY A 42 -7.42 7.79 13.63
CA GLY A 42 -7.85 6.47 14.11
C GLY A 42 -8.20 5.49 13.00
N SER A 43 -8.02 5.86 11.71
CA SER A 43 -8.40 4.99 10.62
C SER A 43 -7.55 3.72 10.54
N PRO A 44 -8.10 2.60 10.03
CA PRO A 44 -7.32 1.39 9.80
C PRO A 44 -6.09 1.60 8.91
N LEU A 45 -6.16 2.54 7.96
CA LEU A 45 -5.04 2.91 7.07
C LEU A 45 -3.89 3.48 7.87
N VAL A 46 -4.16 4.48 8.72
CA VAL A 46 -3.14 5.13 9.57
C VAL A 46 -2.54 4.11 10.54
N GLY A 47 -3.37 3.25 11.13
CA GLY A 47 -2.90 2.19 12.02
C GLY A 47 -1.95 1.20 11.33
N GLU A 48 -2.27 0.78 10.10
CA GLU A 48 -1.44 -0.13 9.31
C GLU A 48 -0.17 0.54 8.77
N LEU A 49 -0.28 1.80 8.33
CA LEU A 49 0.85 2.61 7.89
C LEU A 49 1.86 2.82 9.02
N ARG A 50 1.38 3.11 10.24
CA ARG A 50 2.22 3.23 11.45
C ARG A 50 3.07 1.98 11.67
N ARG A 51 2.43 0.81 11.72
CA ARG A 51 3.13 -0.47 11.93
C ARG A 51 4.18 -0.74 10.86
N ASN A 52 3.86 -0.45 9.60
CA ASN A 52 4.81 -0.65 8.50
C ASN A 52 5.98 0.34 8.54
N LEU A 53 5.75 1.60 8.91
CA LEU A 53 6.81 2.60 9.04
C LEU A 53 7.78 2.24 10.17
N GLU A 54 7.25 1.85 11.33
CA GLU A 54 8.04 1.38 12.47
C GLU A 54 8.86 0.12 12.11
N ALA A 55 8.27 -0.81 11.34
CA ALA A 55 8.97 -1.98 10.82
C ALA A 55 10.08 -1.64 9.82
N ASN A 56 10.05 -0.46 9.21
CA ASN A 56 11.13 0.08 8.36
C ASN A 56 12.01 1.09 9.12
N HIS A 57 12.07 0.98 10.45
CA HIS A 57 12.91 1.79 11.34
C HIS A 57 12.65 3.30 11.31
N VAL A 58 11.45 3.71 10.90
CA VAL A 58 11.01 5.11 11.00
C VAL A 58 10.44 5.35 12.40
N THR A 59 10.94 6.39 13.07
CA THR A 59 10.42 6.82 14.37
C THR A 59 9.25 7.78 14.17
N LEU A 60 8.06 7.39 14.62
CA LEU A 60 6.91 8.30 14.59
C LEU A 60 6.94 9.26 15.77
N VAL A 61 6.94 10.55 15.46
CA VAL A 61 6.93 11.62 16.47
C VAL A 61 5.52 12.15 16.69
N SER A 62 5.30 12.81 17.84
CA SER A 62 3.98 13.31 18.23
C SER A 62 3.64 14.69 17.67
N THR A 63 4.63 15.43 17.14
CA THR A 63 4.43 16.79 16.61
C THR A 63 5.23 16.98 15.32
N ALA A 64 4.72 17.86 14.44
CA ALA A 64 5.32 18.12 13.14
C ALA A 64 6.74 18.71 13.24
N GLU A 65 7.03 19.49 14.27
CA GLU A 65 8.31 20.20 14.44
C GLU A 65 9.48 19.24 14.75
N LYS A 66 9.17 18.04 15.24
CA LYS A 66 10.17 17.01 15.56
C LYS A 66 10.41 16.02 14.41
N ALA A 67 9.67 16.17 13.31
CA ALA A 67 9.72 15.26 12.18
C ALA A 67 10.67 15.79 11.10
N ASP A 68 11.46 14.89 10.51
CA ASP A 68 12.18 15.16 9.27
C ASP A 68 11.17 15.37 8.12
N MET A 69 10.06 14.62 8.15
CA MET A 69 8.99 14.67 7.17
C MET A 69 7.61 14.60 7.84
N VAL A 70 6.69 15.45 7.40
CA VAL A 70 5.26 15.35 7.66
C VAL A 70 4.59 14.67 6.47
N LEU A 71 3.88 13.58 6.73
CA LEU A 71 2.96 12.98 5.77
C LEU A 71 1.55 13.48 6.10
N ASN A 72 1.00 14.32 5.23
CA ASN A 72 -0.37 14.78 5.32
C ASN A 72 -1.28 13.87 4.47
N ILE A 73 -2.29 13.28 5.10
CA ILE A 73 -3.32 12.44 4.50
C ILE A 73 -4.64 13.21 4.58
N ALA A 74 -4.97 13.92 3.51
CA ALA A 74 -6.13 14.78 3.42
C ALA A 74 -7.43 13.99 3.17
N LEU A 75 -7.35 12.80 2.56
CA LEU A 75 -8.50 11.94 2.28
C LEU A 75 -8.15 10.48 2.54
N ASP A 76 -9.10 9.75 3.14
CA ASP A 76 -9.09 8.30 3.33
C ASP A 76 -10.53 7.80 3.17
N LEU A 77 -10.89 7.35 1.97
CA LEU A 77 -12.29 7.15 1.58
C LEU A 77 -12.52 5.83 0.83
N PRO A 78 -13.16 4.84 1.46
CA PRO A 78 -13.76 3.70 0.76
C PRO A 78 -15.09 4.10 0.11
N GLU A 79 -15.30 3.69 -1.13
CA GLU A 79 -16.51 3.99 -1.92
C GLU A 79 -17.02 2.69 -2.57
N LYS A 80 -18.35 2.53 -2.66
CA LYS A 80 -19.00 1.44 -3.39
C LYS A 80 -19.97 2.01 -4.41
N GLN A 81 -19.90 1.53 -5.64
CA GLN A 81 -20.84 1.92 -6.70
C GLN A 81 -21.33 0.71 -7.50
N ILE A 82 -22.55 0.79 -8.03
CA ILE A 82 -23.08 -0.23 -8.95
C ILE A 82 -22.26 -0.17 -10.24
N LEU A 83 -21.72 -1.33 -10.65
CA LEU A 83 -21.02 -1.46 -11.92
C LEU A 83 -21.97 -1.96 -13.00
N THR A 84 -22.69 -3.04 -12.70
CA THR A 84 -23.56 -3.74 -13.67
C THR A 84 -24.90 -4.12 -13.06
N LEU A 85 -25.96 -3.99 -13.86
CA LEU A 85 -27.28 -4.57 -13.58
C LEU A 85 -27.50 -5.80 -14.47
N GLY A 86 -28.08 -6.86 -13.92
CA GLY A 86 -28.49 -8.05 -14.65
C GLY A 86 -29.75 -7.84 -15.49
N SER A 87 -30.13 -8.87 -16.25
CA SER A 87 -31.29 -8.84 -17.17
C SER A 87 -32.64 -8.58 -16.49
N SER A 88 -32.73 -8.87 -15.19
CA SER A 88 -33.91 -8.59 -14.34
C SER A 88 -33.91 -7.18 -13.74
N GLY A 89 -32.90 -6.35 -14.03
CA GLY A 89 -32.71 -5.02 -13.44
C GLY A 89 -32.09 -5.03 -12.04
N ARG A 90 -31.74 -6.20 -11.48
CA ARG A 90 -31.05 -6.33 -10.19
C ARG A 90 -29.55 -6.11 -10.33
N VAL A 91 -28.89 -5.63 -9.29
CA VAL A 91 -27.42 -5.48 -9.28
C VAL A 91 -26.75 -6.84 -9.40
N SER A 92 -25.84 -6.99 -10.35
CA SER A 92 -25.03 -8.20 -10.51
C SER A 92 -23.57 -7.98 -10.13
N GLU A 93 -23.07 -6.75 -10.20
CA GLU A 93 -21.70 -6.40 -9.85
C GLU A 93 -21.63 -5.03 -9.19
N PHE A 94 -20.77 -4.95 -8.18
CA PHE A 94 -20.34 -3.69 -7.59
C PHE A 94 -18.88 -3.44 -7.93
N GLN A 95 -18.53 -2.17 -8.04
CA GLN A 95 -17.15 -1.71 -8.02
C GLN A 95 -16.86 -1.06 -6.65
N LEU A 96 -15.90 -1.63 -5.95
CA LEU A 96 -15.29 -1.05 -4.76
C LEU A 96 -14.16 -0.13 -5.19
N ARG A 97 -14.09 1.06 -4.61
CA ARG A 97 -13.02 2.03 -4.82
C ARG A 97 -12.45 2.43 -3.48
N TYR A 98 -11.14 2.67 -3.45
CA TYR A 98 -10.49 3.17 -2.26
C TYR A 98 -9.54 4.31 -2.64
N ARG A 99 -9.85 5.52 -2.15
CA ARG A 99 -9.16 6.75 -2.50
C ARG A 99 -8.41 7.32 -1.31
N VAL A 100 -7.15 7.68 -1.53
CA VAL A 100 -6.31 8.35 -0.54
C VAL A 100 -5.63 9.55 -1.19
N SER A 101 -5.87 10.74 -0.64
CA SER A 101 -5.21 11.98 -1.06
C SER A 101 -4.14 12.33 -0.03
N LEU A 102 -2.92 12.55 -0.50
CA LEU A 102 -1.78 12.78 0.39
C LEU A 102 -0.75 13.73 -0.20
N ARG A 103 0.07 14.32 0.67
CA ARG A 103 1.28 15.07 0.32
C ARG A 103 2.31 14.92 1.43
N GLY A 104 3.57 15.21 1.12
CA GLY A 104 4.67 15.12 2.06
C GLY A 104 5.58 16.34 2.01
N TYR A 105 5.93 16.88 3.16
CA TYR A 105 6.76 18.09 3.28
C TYR A 105 7.59 18.08 4.57
N ASP A 106 8.59 18.94 4.67
CA ASP A 106 9.36 19.13 5.92
C ASP A 106 8.98 20.41 6.67
N SER A 107 9.67 20.67 7.79
CA SER A 107 9.48 21.86 8.62
C SER A 107 9.72 23.19 7.90
N GLN A 108 10.47 23.19 6.79
CA GLN A 108 10.70 24.36 5.93
C GLN A 108 9.63 24.49 4.83
N GLN A 109 8.58 23.66 4.86
CA GLN A 109 7.57 23.55 3.81
C GLN A 109 8.15 23.15 2.44
N ARG A 110 9.34 22.54 2.40
CA ARG A 110 9.84 21.95 1.16
C ARG A 110 9.03 20.70 0.87
N GLU A 111 8.58 20.57 -0.37
CA GLU A 111 7.83 19.41 -0.81
C GLU A 111 8.76 18.20 -1.01
N TRP A 112 8.45 17.08 -0.36
CA TRP A 112 9.13 15.80 -0.52
C TRP A 112 8.33 14.83 -1.39
N LEU A 113 7.01 14.94 -1.30
CA LEU A 113 6.05 14.17 -2.06
C LEU A 113 4.94 15.12 -2.49
N PRO A 114 4.74 15.34 -3.80
CA PRO A 114 3.69 16.24 -4.26
C PRO A 114 2.32 15.73 -3.85
N ALA A 115 1.37 16.66 -3.80
CA ALA A 115 -0.04 16.30 -3.64
C ALA A 115 -0.44 15.31 -4.73
N ASP A 116 -0.92 14.14 -4.33
CA ASP A 116 -1.30 13.05 -5.22
C ASP A 116 -2.55 12.33 -4.69
N ASP A 117 -3.35 11.83 -5.63
CA ASP A 117 -4.59 11.09 -5.39
C ASP A 117 -4.38 9.64 -5.80
N LEU A 118 -4.24 8.76 -4.81
CA LEU A 118 -4.14 7.32 -5.04
C LEU A 118 -5.54 6.72 -5.12
N LEU A 119 -5.80 5.93 -6.15
CA LEU A 119 -7.06 5.22 -6.35
C LEU A 119 -6.79 3.74 -6.60
N LEU A 120 -7.44 2.90 -5.81
CA LEU A 120 -7.57 1.47 -6.05
C LEU A 120 -9.02 1.14 -6.39
N SER A 121 -9.23 0.21 -7.32
CA SER A 121 -10.55 -0.35 -7.60
C SER A 121 -10.52 -1.88 -7.65
N ARG A 122 -11.63 -2.49 -7.24
CA ARG A 122 -11.90 -3.92 -7.35
C ARG A 122 -13.37 -4.11 -7.72
N ASP A 123 -13.61 -4.88 -8.76
CA ASP A 123 -14.96 -5.29 -9.14
C ASP A 123 -15.25 -6.63 -8.47
N TYR A 124 -16.48 -6.82 -7.99
CA TYR A 124 -16.89 -8.10 -7.43
C TYR A 124 -18.35 -8.41 -7.75
N SER A 125 -18.63 -9.70 -7.95
CA SER A 125 -19.97 -10.19 -8.26
C SER A 125 -20.85 -10.24 -7.02
N TYR A 126 -22.09 -9.82 -7.18
CA TYR A 126 -23.07 -9.70 -6.10
C TYR A 126 -24.28 -10.60 -6.34
N ASP A 127 -24.75 -11.23 -5.27
CA ASP A 127 -25.96 -12.06 -5.24
C ASP A 127 -26.69 -11.78 -3.93
N ASP A 128 -27.91 -11.24 -4.03
CA ASP A 128 -28.73 -10.88 -2.87
C ASP A 128 -29.20 -12.10 -2.06
N THR A 129 -29.22 -13.29 -2.67
CA THR A 129 -29.53 -14.54 -1.97
C THR A 129 -28.40 -15.00 -1.04
N GLN A 130 -27.19 -14.45 -1.22
CA GLN A 130 -25.99 -14.76 -0.43
C GLN A 130 -25.47 -13.53 0.34
N LEU A 131 -26.36 -12.62 0.73
CA LEU A 131 -26.03 -11.31 1.30
C LEU A 131 -24.92 -11.36 2.37
N LEU A 132 -25.05 -12.19 3.40
CA LEU A 132 -24.06 -12.27 4.49
C LEU A 132 -22.66 -12.68 3.99
N ALA A 133 -22.59 -13.61 3.04
CA ALA A 133 -21.33 -14.02 2.45
C ALA A 133 -20.71 -12.88 1.63
N LYS A 134 -21.54 -12.13 0.90
CA LYS A 134 -21.12 -10.97 0.10
C LYS A 134 -20.66 -9.79 0.97
N GLU A 135 -21.26 -9.56 2.12
CA GLU A 135 -20.79 -8.57 3.10
C GLU A 135 -19.41 -8.95 3.69
N ALA A 136 -19.20 -10.23 3.99
CA ALA A 136 -17.91 -10.74 4.44
C ALA A 136 -16.84 -10.62 3.34
N GLU A 137 -17.16 -10.99 2.10
CA GLU A 137 -16.29 -10.83 0.94
C GLU A 137 -15.93 -9.35 0.71
N GLU A 138 -16.90 -8.45 0.71
CA GLU A 138 -16.67 -7.00 0.58
C GLU A 138 -15.73 -6.46 1.66
N THR A 139 -15.91 -6.90 2.91
CA THR A 139 -15.03 -6.53 4.03
C THR A 139 -13.60 -6.98 3.78
N LEU A 140 -13.39 -8.22 3.34
CA LEU A 140 -12.07 -8.76 3.03
C LEU A 140 -11.42 -8.04 1.84
N LEU A 141 -12.21 -7.69 0.82
CA LEU A 141 -11.74 -6.93 -0.33
C LEU A 141 -11.25 -5.53 0.09
N TYR A 142 -12.00 -4.80 0.91
CA TYR A 142 -11.54 -3.51 1.43
C TYR A 142 -10.29 -3.63 2.31
N GLN A 143 -10.19 -4.69 3.12
CA GLN A 143 -8.97 -4.94 3.90
C GLN A 143 -7.76 -5.16 3.00
N SER A 144 -7.90 -5.98 1.95
CA SER A 144 -6.85 -6.23 0.96
C SER A 144 -6.47 -4.96 0.19
N MET A 145 -7.46 -4.21 -0.30
CA MET A 145 -7.24 -2.93 -0.98
C MET A 145 -6.50 -1.94 -0.09
N ARG A 146 -6.81 -1.91 1.21
CA ARG A 146 -6.10 -1.05 2.15
C ARG A 146 -4.65 -1.46 2.33
N SER A 147 -4.36 -2.75 2.48
CA SER A 147 -2.97 -3.21 2.53
C SER A 147 -2.21 -2.85 1.25
N ASP A 148 -2.82 -3.02 0.08
CA ASP A 148 -2.22 -2.59 -1.20
C ASP A 148 -1.93 -1.08 -1.22
N MET A 149 -2.86 -0.26 -0.70
CA MET A 149 -2.72 1.18 -0.60
C MET A 149 -1.55 1.56 0.31
N VAL A 150 -1.44 0.97 1.50
CA VAL A 150 -0.30 1.17 2.41
C VAL A 150 1.01 0.86 1.70
N GLN A 151 1.08 -0.25 0.97
CA GLN A 151 2.30 -0.61 0.23
C GLN A 151 2.63 0.39 -0.89
N GLN A 152 1.63 0.99 -1.55
CA GLN A 152 1.86 2.07 -2.52
C GLN A 152 2.43 3.33 -1.86
N ILE A 153 1.87 3.73 -0.71
CA ILE A 153 2.33 4.88 0.06
C ILE A 153 3.79 4.66 0.49
N LEU A 154 4.12 3.51 1.08
CA LEU A 154 5.48 3.20 1.53
C LEU A 154 6.51 3.24 0.39
N ARG A 155 6.16 2.70 -0.78
CA ARG A 155 7.05 2.77 -1.97
C ARG A 155 7.32 4.20 -2.39
N ARG A 156 6.30 5.07 -2.35
CA ARG A 156 6.44 6.49 -2.68
C ARG A 156 7.31 7.19 -1.64
N LEU A 157 7.08 6.94 -0.35
CA LEU A 157 7.90 7.47 0.74
C LEU A 157 9.37 7.06 0.63
N SER A 158 9.67 5.81 0.28
CA SER A 158 11.06 5.33 0.11
C SER A 158 11.82 6.04 -1.02
N ARG A 159 11.10 6.71 -1.93
CA ARG A 159 11.66 7.46 -3.07
C ARG A 159 11.51 8.97 -2.91
N ALA A 160 10.89 9.44 -1.82
CA ALA A 160 10.64 10.85 -1.58
C ALA A 160 11.96 11.60 -1.38
N LYS A 161 12.06 12.80 -1.95
CA LYS A 161 13.24 13.65 -1.82
C LYS A 161 12.79 15.11 -1.76
N PRO A 162 13.38 15.94 -0.90
CA PRO A 162 13.04 17.36 -0.85
C PRO A 162 13.32 18.01 -2.21
N LYS A 163 12.33 18.72 -2.75
CA LYS A 163 12.53 19.60 -3.90
C LYS A 163 13.47 20.75 -3.48
N PRO A 164 14.43 21.15 -4.33
CA PRO A 164 15.24 22.34 -4.08
C PRO A 164 14.35 23.58 -3.88
N LEU A 165 14.72 24.45 -2.96
CA LEU A 165 14.12 25.78 -2.83
C LEU A 165 14.54 26.60 -4.06
N GLU A 166 13.57 27.11 -4.81
CA GLU A 166 13.78 28.10 -5.88
C GLU A 166 13.86 29.52 -5.31
#